data_AF-A0A3E2CB04-F1
#
_entry.id   AF-A0A3E2CB04-F1
#
_cell.length_a   1.000
_cell.length_b   1.000
_cell.length_c   1.000
_cell.angle_alpha   90.00
_cell.angle_beta   90.00
_cell.angle_gamma   90.00
#
_symmetry.space_group_name_H-M   'P 1'
#
loop_
_entity.id
_entity.type
_entity.pdbx_description
1 polymer ?
#
loop_
_entity_poly.entity_id
_entity_poly.type
_entity_poly.pdbx_seq_one_letter_code
_entity_poly.pdbx_strand_id
1 'polypeptide(L)'
;QSSYKLSKFQRSNQTTCYNQVPLIKDGERVEAGTVLADGPATDKGELALGKNLLVAFMPWNGYNYEDAIIISQRLVQDDTLSSIHIEEYEIDARETKLGAEEITRDLPNVGEDAIANLDERGIIRIGAEVEAGDILVGKVTPKGETELTPEERLLRAIFGEKSREVRDTSLRVPHGETGTVIAVKEITREDAEDDGDELPNGVNQMIRVYIAQHRKITQGDKLSGRHGNKGVISRILPEEDMPFLADGTPVDIMLNPLGVPSRMNLGQVLELHLGWIAHAGWDINLDPDLEAAWKKYVPEGAEHGDPCTPVATPVFDGVRPETLKGLLSTTLADRDGNKLVGSDGKATLFDGRTGEPFPKPISVGYMYILKLHHLVDDKIHARSTGPYSMITQQPLGGKAQFGGQRFGEMEVWALEAYGAAYTLHEMMTTKSDDVDGRVRVYGAIVKGDNLPPAGIPESFKVLLKEMQSLSLNVEVLNSEGVAIDMKDEDDDPVSSSEDLGFNIGARPDSSAKEDQVIQEPEYQ
;
A
#
# COMPACT_ATOMS: atom_id res chain seq x y z
N GLN A 1 -16.78 43.19 -0.90
CA GLN A 1 -15.73 42.39 -0.23
C GLN A 1 -15.88 40.97 -0.75
N SER A 2 -14.88 40.47 -1.47
CA SER A 2 -14.85 39.08 -1.93
C SER A 2 -14.12 38.26 -0.87
N SER A 3 -14.73 37.16 -0.44
CA SER A 3 -14.13 36.23 0.52
C SER A 3 -13.95 34.89 -0.16
N TYR A 4 -12.74 34.34 -0.13
CA TYR A 4 -12.40 33.04 -0.73
C TYR A 4 -12.06 32.06 0.39
N LYS A 5 -12.80 30.96 0.51
CA LYS A 5 -12.52 29.90 1.49
C LYS A 5 -11.41 29.01 0.92
N LEU A 6 -10.39 28.73 1.73
CA LEU A 6 -9.32 27.80 1.37
C LEU A 6 -9.70 26.37 1.73
N SER A 7 -9.44 25.44 0.83
CA SER A 7 -9.49 24.02 1.14
C SER A 7 -8.25 23.59 1.92
N LYS A 8 -8.43 23.00 3.10
CA LYS A 8 -7.35 22.54 3.98
C LYS A 8 -7.51 21.05 4.26
N PHE A 9 -6.44 20.29 4.01
CA PHE A 9 -6.36 18.85 4.29
C PHE A 9 -7.57 18.04 3.80
N GLN A 10 -8.03 18.33 2.58
CA GLN A 10 -9.13 17.58 1.97
C GLN A 10 -8.59 16.35 1.24
N ARG A 11 -9.28 15.22 1.39
CA ARG A 11 -8.98 14.00 0.64
C ARG A 11 -9.29 14.21 -0.85
N SER A 12 -8.39 13.79 -1.73
CA SER A 12 -8.65 13.67 -3.17
C SER A 12 -9.20 12.27 -3.51
N ASN A 13 -9.68 12.10 -4.74
CA ASN A 13 -10.17 10.80 -5.24
C ASN A 13 -9.11 9.70 -5.18
N GLN A 14 -7.82 10.06 -5.28
CA GLN A 14 -6.69 9.13 -5.20
C GLN A 14 -6.01 9.18 -3.83
N THR A 15 -6.74 9.53 -2.77
CA THR A 15 -6.26 9.58 -1.38
C THR A 15 -5.10 10.55 -1.12
N THR A 16 -4.73 11.38 -2.09
CA THR A 16 -3.74 12.46 -1.88
C THR A 16 -4.35 13.63 -1.11
N CYS A 17 -3.49 14.42 -0.46
CA CYS A 17 -3.91 15.61 0.27
C CYS A 17 -4.07 16.84 -0.64
N TYR A 18 -5.29 17.39 -0.69
CA TYR A 18 -5.58 18.70 -1.26
C TYR A 18 -5.50 19.77 -0.17
N ASN A 19 -4.49 20.63 -0.25
CA ASN A 19 -4.23 21.67 0.74
C ASN A 19 -3.81 22.98 0.07
N GLN A 20 -4.53 24.05 0.36
CA GLN A 20 -4.24 25.38 -0.16
C GLN A 20 -3.51 26.25 0.88
N VAL A 21 -2.58 27.07 0.40
CA VAL A 21 -1.76 27.97 1.22
C VAL A 21 -1.81 29.37 0.61
N PRO A 22 -2.16 30.42 1.37
CA PRO A 22 -2.19 31.79 0.86
C PRO A 22 -0.76 32.27 0.55
N LEU A 23 -0.59 32.97 -0.57
CA LEU A 23 0.69 33.58 -0.98
C LEU A 23 0.80 35.04 -0.58
N ILE A 24 -0.32 35.74 -0.61
CA ILE A 24 -0.40 37.18 -0.36
C ILE A 24 -0.33 37.51 1.13
N LYS A 25 0.15 38.71 1.44
CA LYS A 25 0.18 39.27 2.80
C LYS A 25 -0.92 40.31 3.00
N ASP A 26 -1.24 40.59 4.27
CA ASP A 26 -2.18 41.66 4.60
C ASP A 26 -1.68 43.01 4.08
N GLY A 27 -2.58 43.79 3.49
CA GLY A 27 -2.27 45.08 2.85
C GLY A 27 -1.64 45.01 1.46
N GLU A 28 -1.41 43.81 0.90
CA GLU A 28 -0.87 43.66 -0.45
C GLU A 28 -1.90 44.03 -1.53
N ARG A 29 -1.49 44.85 -2.50
CA ARG A 29 -2.35 45.22 -3.63
C ARG A 29 -2.31 44.09 -4.66
N VAL A 30 -3.48 43.52 -4.97
CA VAL A 30 -3.64 42.48 -5.99
C VAL A 30 -4.49 42.97 -7.17
N GLU A 31 -4.22 42.45 -8.36
CA GLU A 31 -4.98 42.75 -9.57
C GLU A 31 -5.82 41.54 -10.01
N ALA A 32 -6.83 41.77 -10.85
CA ALA A 32 -7.64 40.67 -11.38
C ALA A 32 -6.76 39.69 -12.17
N GLY A 33 -6.83 38.40 -11.82
CA GLY A 33 -5.97 37.36 -12.39
C GLY A 33 -4.72 37.03 -11.56
N THR A 34 -4.45 37.77 -10.50
CA THR A 34 -3.35 37.44 -9.57
C THR A 34 -3.64 36.15 -8.82
N VAL A 35 -2.65 35.26 -8.72
CA VAL A 35 -2.74 34.04 -7.91
C VAL A 35 -2.67 34.41 -6.43
N LEU A 36 -3.75 34.13 -5.69
CA LEU A 36 -3.86 34.50 -4.27
C LEU A 36 -3.38 33.40 -3.31
N ALA A 37 -3.47 32.14 -3.74
CA ALA A 37 -3.10 30.97 -2.96
C ALA A 37 -2.63 29.85 -3.88
N ASP A 38 -1.63 29.10 -3.43
CA ASP A 38 -1.21 27.85 -4.05
C ASP A 38 -2.07 26.69 -3.56
N GLY A 39 -2.25 25.70 -4.43
CA GLY A 39 -2.86 24.41 -4.12
C GLY A 39 -1.84 23.28 -4.02
N PRO A 40 -2.29 22.01 -4.13
CA PRO A 40 -1.37 20.89 -4.19
C PRO A 40 -0.54 20.92 -5.47
N ALA A 41 0.75 20.62 -5.34
CA ALA A 41 1.72 20.58 -6.44
C ALA A 41 1.81 21.88 -7.25
N THR A 42 1.72 23.03 -6.57
CA THR A 42 1.98 24.36 -7.14
C THR A 42 2.92 25.16 -6.24
N ASP A 43 3.79 25.97 -6.83
CA ASP A 43 4.66 26.92 -6.14
C ASP A 43 4.62 28.26 -6.89
N LYS A 44 4.15 29.31 -6.22
CA LYS A 44 3.96 30.67 -6.75
C LYS A 44 3.13 30.71 -8.04
N GLY A 45 2.10 29.87 -8.13
CA GLY A 45 1.23 29.74 -9.30
C GLY A 45 1.78 28.90 -10.45
N GLU A 46 2.99 28.34 -10.34
CA GLU A 46 3.55 27.41 -11.31
C GLU A 46 3.40 25.95 -10.84
N LEU A 47 3.38 25.01 -11.79
CA LEU A 47 3.22 23.59 -11.48
C LEU A 47 4.51 23.01 -10.89
N ALA A 48 4.42 22.46 -9.68
CA ALA A 48 5.52 21.88 -8.92
C ALA A 48 5.23 20.41 -8.51
N LEU A 49 5.39 19.47 -9.44
CA LEU A 49 5.13 18.02 -9.25
C LEU A 49 6.22 17.24 -8.47
N GLY A 50 7.37 17.84 -8.23
CA GLY A 50 8.57 17.17 -7.73
C GLY A 50 9.60 18.14 -7.17
N LYS A 51 10.85 17.69 -7.06
CA LYS A 51 11.96 18.47 -6.50
C LYS A 51 13.18 18.44 -7.42
N ASN A 52 13.94 19.53 -7.41
CA ASN A 52 15.25 19.59 -8.03
C ASN A 52 16.25 18.88 -7.11
N LEU A 53 16.88 17.81 -7.58
CA LEU A 53 17.82 17.01 -6.81
C LEU A 53 19.18 16.97 -7.50
N LEU A 54 20.26 16.94 -6.72
CA LEU A 54 21.60 16.79 -7.25
C LEU A 54 21.85 15.34 -7.65
N VAL A 55 21.94 15.09 -8.96
CA VAL A 55 22.07 13.76 -9.54
C VAL A 55 23.49 13.49 -10.02
N ALA A 56 23.99 12.28 -9.79
CA ALA A 56 25.19 11.75 -10.44
C ALA A 56 24.86 10.53 -11.32
N PHE A 57 25.36 10.54 -12.56
CA PHE A 57 25.28 9.38 -13.46
C PHE A 57 26.50 8.47 -13.29
N MET A 58 26.40 7.52 -12.35
CA MET A 58 27.46 6.54 -12.08
C MET A 58 26.88 5.22 -11.57
N PRO A 59 27.46 4.06 -11.92
CA PRO A 59 27.16 2.82 -11.24
C PRO A 59 27.77 2.84 -9.83
N TRP A 60 27.05 2.33 -8.84
CA TRP A 60 27.53 2.31 -7.45
C TRP A 60 27.23 0.95 -6.79
N ASN A 61 28.28 0.15 -6.61
CA ASN A 61 28.27 -1.17 -5.92
C ASN A 61 27.14 -2.13 -6.36
N GLY A 62 26.60 -1.97 -7.57
CA GLY A 62 25.46 -2.75 -8.08
C GLY A 62 24.10 -2.39 -7.47
N TYR A 63 24.01 -1.43 -6.54
CA TYR A 63 22.72 -1.06 -5.95
C TYR A 63 21.81 -0.32 -6.93
N ASN A 64 22.37 0.41 -7.89
CA ASN A 64 21.62 0.98 -9.00
C ASN A 64 21.70 0.12 -10.28
N TYR A 65 21.77 -1.20 -10.13
CA TYR A 65 21.70 -2.11 -11.27
C TYR A 65 20.35 -1.96 -12.01
N GLU A 66 20.39 -2.07 -13.34
CA GLU A 66 19.25 -1.78 -14.22
C GLU A 66 18.65 -0.37 -13.95
N ASP A 67 17.41 -0.33 -13.48
CA ASP A 67 16.61 0.89 -13.23
C ASP A 67 16.50 1.22 -11.73
N ALA A 68 17.27 0.54 -10.89
CA ALA A 68 17.29 0.84 -9.48
C ALA A 68 17.90 2.22 -9.21
N ILE A 69 17.34 2.93 -8.22
CA ILE A 69 17.75 4.27 -7.82
C ILE A 69 18.30 4.22 -6.40
N ILE A 70 19.41 4.90 -6.17
CA ILE A 70 19.96 5.12 -4.83
C ILE A 70 19.69 6.57 -4.46
N ILE A 71 19.26 6.80 -3.24
CA ILE A 71 19.00 8.14 -2.71
C ILE A 71 19.78 8.40 -1.41
N SER A 72 20.07 9.66 -1.13
CA SER A 72 20.63 10.11 0.15
C SER A 72 19.57 10.09 1.25
N GLN A 73 19.96 9.68 2.45
CA GLN A 73 19.15 9.74 3.66
C GLN A 73 18.72 11.18 3.98
N ARG A 74 19.46 12.20 3.52
CA ARG A 74 19.07 13.61 3.62
C ARG A 74 17.64 13.86 3.11
N LEU A 75 17.25 13.23 2.01
CA LEU A 75 15.91 13.38 1.43
C LEU A 75 14.78 12.88 2.36
N VAL A 76 15.10 11.91 3.24
CA VAL A 76 14.18 11.37 4.25
C VAL A 76 14.16 12.27 5.50
N GLN A 77 15.31 12.80 5.90
CA GLN A 77 15.45 13.66 7.07
C GLN A 77 14.76 15.02 6.86
N ASP A 78 14.97 15.63 5.68
CA ASP A 78 14.44 16.94 5.32
C ASP A 78 13.01 16.90 4.79
N ASP A 79 12.37 15.73 4.77
CA ASP A 79 11.02 15.51 4.23
C ASP A 79 10.84 16.03 2.79
N THR A 80 11.92 15.98 2.00
CA THR A 80 11.97 16.56 0.65
C THR A 80 10.99 15.89 -0.31
N LEU A 81 10.84 14.56 -0.20
CA LEU A 81 9.92 13.74 -0.99
C LEU A 81 8.83 13.09 -0.10
N SER A 82 8.45 13.75 0.99
CA SER A 82 7.37 13.28 1.85
C SER A 82 6.00 13.73 1.32
N SER A 83 4.97 12.89 1.52
CA SER A 83 3.62 13.14 1.03
C SER A 83 2.58 12.80 2.10
N ILE A 84 1.49 13.57 2.14
CA ILE A 84 0.35 13.29 3.03
C ILE A 84 -0.70 12.52 2.23
N HIS A 85 -1.08 11.36 2.75
CA HIS A 85 -2.17 10.53 2.22
C HIS A 85 -3.32 10.54 3.22
N ILE A 86 -4.55 10.69 2.75
CA ILE A 86 -5.75 10.72 3.58
C ILE A 86 -6.64 9.58 3.13
N GLU A 87 -6.72 8.58 3.99
CA GLU A 87 -7.59 7.42 3.81
C GLU A 87 -8.93 7.66 4.49
N GLU A 88 -9.99 7.13 3.87
CA GLU A 88 -11.36 7.24 4.34
C GLU A 88 -11.88 5.83 4.64
N TYR A 89 -12.27 5.62 5.89
CA TYR A 89 -12.89 4.39 6.34
C TYR A 89 -14.34 4.67 6.70
N GLU A 90 -15.24 3.85 6.17
CA GLU A 90 -16.67 3.99 6.38
C GLU A 90 -17.21 2.72 7.02
N ILE A 91 -18.09 2.90 8.00
CA ILE A 91 -18.94 1.84 8.52
C ILE A 91 -20.34 2.37 8.77
N ASP A 92 -21.31 1.51 8.57
CA ASP A 92 -22.71 1.80 8.78
C ASP A 92 -23.37 0.82 9.74
N ALA A 93 -24.37 1.34 10.47
CA ALA A 93 -25.23 0.59 11.37
C ALA A 93 -26.59 0.36 10.70
N ARG A 94 -26.93 -0.91 10.48
CA ARG A 94 -28.12 -1.33 9.72
C ARG A 94 -29.17 -2.02 10.58
N GLU A 95 -30.40 -2.01 10.11
CA GLU A 95 -31.42 -2.95 10.57
C GLU A 95 -31.15 -4.36 10.01
N THR A 96 -31.00 -5.33 10.90
CA THR A 96 -30.87 -6.75 10.54
C THR A 96 -32.16 -7.50 10.88
N LYS A 97 -32.28 -8.75 10.41
CA LYS A 97 -33.42 -9.61 10.74
C LYS A 97 -33.58 -9.89 12.24
N LEU A 98 -32.50 -9.77 13.01
CA LEU A 98 -32.43 -10.13 14.43
C LEU A 98 -32.49 -8.89 15.35
N GLY A 99 -32.41 -7.69 14.79
CA GLY A 99 -32.36 -6.44 15.53
C GLY A 99 -31.52 -5.38 14.79
N ALA A 100 -31.51 -4.16 15.30
CA ALA A 100 -30.64 -3.10 14.78
C ALA A 100 -29.19 -3.33 15.23
N GLU A 101 -28.24 -3.04 14.35
CA GLU A 101 -26.84 -2.86 14.75
C GLU A 101 -26.68 -1.56 15.53
N GLU A 102 -25.84 -1.59 16.55
CA GLU A 102 -25.62 -0.43 17.42
C GLU A 102 -24.13 -0.05 17.42
N ILE A 103 -23.88 1.25 17.36
CA ILE A 103 -22.54 1.82 17.55
C ILE A 103 -22.39 2.12 19.04
N THR A 104 -21.43 1.45 19.68
CA THR A 104 -21.26 1.51 21.13
C THR A 104 -19.81 1.25 21.52
N ARG A 105 -19.42 1.79 22.68
CA ARG A 105 -18.14 1.50 23.32
C ARG A 105 -18.14 0.14 24.05
N ASP A 106 -19.30 -0.39 24.41
CA ASP A 106 -19.42 -1.67 25.13
C ASP A 106 -19.27 -2.85 24.16
N LEU A 107 -18.02 -3.26 23.94
CA LEU A 107 -17.66 -4.35 23.02
C LEU A 107 -17.40 -5.66 23.78
N PRO A 108 -17.93 -6.80 23.28
CA PRO A 108 -17.67 -8.09 23.89
C PRO A 108 -16.22 -8.54 23.68
N ASN A 109 -15.58 -9.03 24.75
CA ASN A 109 -14.22 -9.61 24.73
C ASN A 109 -13.11 -8.65 24.27
N VAL A 110 -13.32 -7.34 24.43
CA VAL A 110 -12.31 -6.31 24.15
C VAL A 110 -11.81 -5.71 25.46
N GLY A 111 -10.48 -5.61 25.63
CA GLY A 111 -9.85 -5.02 26.82
C GLY A 111 -9.97 -3.49 26.86
N GLU A 112 -9.86 -2.91 28.06
CA GLU A 112 -9.99 -1.45 28.27
C GLU A 112 -8.95 -0.63 27.48
N ASP A 113 -7.75 -1.18 27.30
CA ASP A 113 -6.66 -0.54 26.55
C ASP A 113 -7.03 -0.31 25.07
N ALA A 114 -7.71 -1.29 24.44
CA ALA A 114 -8.10 -1.22 23.04
C ALA A 114 -9.23 -0.22 22.78
N ILE A 115 -9.99 0.16 23.81
CA ILE A 115 -11.07 1.15 23.75
C ILE A 115 -10.69 2.49 24.39
N ALA A 116 -9.42 2.68 24.75
CA ALA A 116 -8.95 3.88 25.45
C ALA A 116 -9.10 5.15 24.60
N ASN A 117 -8.85 5.03 23.29
CA ASN A 117 -8.94 6.13 22.33
C ASN A 117 -10.37 6.41 21.82
N LEU A 118 -11.35 5.57 22.19
CA LEU A 118 -12.76 5.77 21.82
C LEU A 118 -13.43 6.82 22.72
N ASP A 119 -14.38 7.54 22.15
CA ASP A 119 -15.32 8.40 22.89
C ASP A 119 -16.41 7.55 23.58
N GLU A 120 -17.31 8.20 24.32
CA GLU A 120 -18.40 7.52 25.05
C GLU A 120 -19.37 6.76 24.13
N ARG A 121 -19.41 7.10 22.85
CA ARG A 121 -20.27 6.48 21.83
C ARG A 121 -19.58 5.30 21.14
N GLY A 122 -18.29 5.10 21.36
CA GLY A 122 -17.50 4.05 20.70
C GLY A 122 -16.82 4.51 19.42
N ILE A 123 -16.65 5.82 19.20
CA ILE A 123 -16.03 6.38 18.00
C ILE A 123 -14.64 6.93 18.35
N ILE A 124 -13.65 6.70 17.49
CA ILE A 124 -12.28 7.18 17.69
C ILE A 124 -12.21 8.71 17.79
N ARG A 125 -11.38 9.22 18.70
CA ARG A 125 -11.19 10.66 18.89
C ARG A 125 -10.31 11.27 17.80
N ILE A 126 -10.62 12.51 17.40
CA ILE A 126 -9.77 13.30 16.51
C ILE A 126 -8.44 13.60 17.21
N GLY A 127 -7.34 13.40 16.48
CA GLY A 127 -5.98 13.53 16.99
C GLY A 127 -5.39 12.25 17.57
N ALA A 128 -6.17 11.16 17.67
CA ALA A 128 -5.63 9.86 18.07
C ALA A 128 -4.69 9.32 16.98
N GLU A 129 -3.52 8.85 17.40
CA GLU A 129 -2.65 8.00 16.58
C GLU A 129 -3.17 6.58 16.62
N VAL A 130 -3.25 5.94 15.45
CA VAL A 130 -3.82 4.60 15.28
C VAL A 130 -2.90 3.73 14.44
N GLU A 131 -2.83 2.46 14.83
CA GLU A 131 -2.06 1.42 14.15
C GLU A 131 -2.99 0.29 13.65
N ALA A 132 -2.43 -0.61 12.83
CA ALA A 132 -3.17 -1.74 12.28
C ALA A 132 -3.82 -2.59 13.40
N GLY A 133 -5.13 -2.82 13.29
CA GLY A 133 -5.93 -3.58 14.26
C GLY A 133 -6.67 -2.74 15.30
N ASP A 134 -6.31 -1.46 15.46
CA ASP A 134 -7.01 -0.53 16.35
C ASP A 134 -8.45 -0.31 15.91
N ILE A 135 -9.32 -0.07 16.90
CA ILE A 135 -10.76 0.12 16.68
C ILE A 135 -11.01 1.60 16.32
N LEU A 136 -11.59 1.83 15.15
CA LEU A 136 -12.02 3.15 14.69
C LEU A 136 -13.45 3.45 15.13
N VAL A 137 -14.33 2.46 15.01
CA VAL A 137 -15.75 2.59 15.37
C VAL A 137 -16.21 1.26 15.96
N GLY A 138 -16.58 1.29 17.23
CA GLY A 138 -17.16 0.18 17.96
C GLY A 138 -18.55 -0.13 17.44
N LYS A 139 -18.75 -1.32 16.85
CA LYS A 139 -20.05 -1.76 16.33
C LYS A 139 -20.39 -3.14 16.84
N VAL A 140 -21.62 -3.31 17.29
CA VAL A 140 -22.18 -4.60 17.71
C VAL A 140 -23.34 -5.00 16.83
N THR A 141 -23.34 -6.26 16.40
CA THR A 141 -24.43 -6.86 15.62
C THR A 141 -25.15 -7.90 16.47
N PRO A 142 -26.51 -7.87 16.55
CA PRO A 142 -27.27 -8.90 17.23
C PRO A 142 -27.01 -10.27 16.62
N LYS A 143 -26.63 -11.24 17.47
CA LYS A 143 -26.43 -12.63 17.10
C LYS A 143 -27.63 -13.43 17.58
N GLY A 144 -28.29 -14.13 16.65
CA GLY A 144 -29.35 -15.07 16.98
C GLY A 144 -28.78 -16.19 17.84
N GLU A 145 -29.61 -16.75 18.72
CA GLU A 145 -29.24 -17.89 19.53
C GLU A 145 -28.97 -19.08 18.60
N THR A 146 -27.69 -19.30 18.33
CA THR A 146 -27.18 -20.41 17.51
C THR A 146 -26.81 -21.53 18.46
N GLU A 147 -26.95 -22.79 18.02
CA GLU A 147 -26.41 -23.91 18.77
C GLU A 147 -24.90 -23.71 18.91
N LEU A 148 -24.48 -23.37 20.12
CA LEU A 148 -23.08 -23.24 20.48
C LEU A 148 -22.40 -24.58 20.25
N THR A 149 -21.15 -24.55 19.76
CA THR A 149 -20.37 -25.77 19.65
C THR A 149 -20.22 -26.39 21.05
N PRO A 150 -20.08 -27.73 21.16
CA PRO A 150 -19.88 -28.39 22.45
C PRO A 150 -18.74 -27.75 23.29
N GLU A 151 -17.69 -27.27 22.63
CA GLU A 151 -16.54 -26.60 23.22
C GLU A 151 -16.91 -25.21 23.77
N GLU A 152 -17.63 -24.38 22.99
CA GLU A 152 -18.12 -23.08 23.45
C GLU A 152 -19.09 -23.24 24.63
N ARG A 153 -19.95 -24.27 24.61
CA ARG A 153 -20.85 -24.60 25.73
C ARG A 153 -20.07 -24.96 26.98
N LEU A 154 -19.03 -25.77 26.85
CA LEU A 154 -18.17 -26.15 27.96
C LEU A 154 -17.43 -24.95 28.53
N LEU A 155 -16.83 -24.10 27.68
CA LEU A 155 -16.14 -22.88 28.09
C LEU A 155 -17.07 -21.96 28.89
N ARG A 156 -18.30 -21.74 28.42
CA ARG A 156 -19.29 -20.95 29.15
C ARG A 156 -19.67 -21.58 30.49
N ALA A 157 -19.80 -22.90 30.55
CA ALA A 157 -20.09 -23.61 31.80
C ALA A 157 -18.94 -23.48 32.82
N ILE A 158 -17.69 -23.50 32.37
CA ILE A 158 -16.50 -23.36 33.22
C ILE A 158 -16.34 -21.92 33.73
N PHE A 159 -16.44 -20.93 32.84
CA PHE A 159 -16.17 -19.53 33.18
C PHE A 159 -17.40 -18.77 33.70
N GLY A 160 -18.59 -19.37 33.65
CA GLY A 160 -19.84 -18.74 34.07
C GLY A 160 -20.20 -17.51 33.23
N GLU A 161 -19.64 -17.40 32.03
CA GLU A 161 -19.92 -16.29 31.12
C GLU A 161 -21.36 -16.36 30.62
N LYS A 162 -22.13 -15.28 30.87
CA LYS A 162 -23.47 -15.13 30.30
C LYS A 162 -23.35 -15.06 28.78
N SER A 163 -24.31 -15.67 28.08
CA SER A 163 -24.45 -15.47 26.64
C SER A 163 -24.61 -13.98 26.34
N ARG A 164 -23.58 -13.37 25.74
CA ARG A 164 -23.76 -12.06 25.12
C ARG A 164 -24.48 -12.29 23.79
N GLU A 165 -25.62 -11.63 23.62
CA GLU A 165 -26.49 -11.73 22.43
C GLU A 165 -25.94 -10.95 21.23
N VAL A 166 -24.73 -10.40 21.34
CA VAL A 166 -24.13 -9.52 20.34
C VAL A 166 -22.72 -9.97 19.96
N ARG A 167 -22.36 -9.72 18.70
CA ARG A 167 -21.02 -9.97 18.15
C ARG A 167 -20.36 -8.64 17.81
N ASP A 168 -19.05 -8.54 18.09
CA ASP A 168 -18.21 -7.43 17.62
C ASP A 168 -18.07 -7.48 16.09
N THR A 169 -18.52 -6.41 15.43
CA THR A 169 -18.40 -6.14 14.00
C THR A 169 -17.80 -4.74 13.74
N SER A 170 -16.98 -4.28 14.69
CA SER A 170 -16.34 -2.96 14.69
C SER A 170 -15.48 -2.71 13.46
N LEU A 171 -15.40 -1.44 13.07
CA LEU A 171 -14.45 -0.96 12.08
C LEU A 171 -13.07 -0.92 12.70
N ARG A 172 -12.10 -1.60 12.06
CA ARG A 172 -10.71 -1.64 12.50
C ARG A 172 -9.79 -1.10 11.42
N VAL A 173 -8.66 -0.53 11.84
CA VAL A 173 -7.60 -0.09 10.91
C VAL A 173 -7.06 -1.32 10.16
N PRO A 174 -7.04 -1.31 8.81
CA PRO A 174 -6.50 -2.43 8.05
C PRO A 174 -5.00 -2.68 8.29
N HIS A 175 -4.54 -3.86 7.88
CA HIS A 175 -3.14 -4.23 7.98
C HIS A 175 -2.24 -3.30 7.16
N GLY A 176 -1.15 -2.84 7.79
CA GLY A 176 -0.15 -1.99 7.14
C GLY A 176 -0.51 -0.50 7.08
N GLU A 177 -1.68 -0.11 7.59
CA GLU A 177 -2.10 1.28 7.67
C GLU A 177 -1.79 1.84 9.06
N THR A 178 -1.26 3.06 9.10
CA THR A 178 -0.98 3.81 10.35
C THR A 178 -1.23 5.29 10.08
N GLY A 179 -1.57 6.05 11.11
CA GLY A 179 -1.70 7.49 10.96
C GLY A 179 -2.44 8.17 12.09
N THR A 180 -2.83 9.42 11.85
CA THR A 180 -3.55 10.24 12.82
C THR A 180 -4.96 10.51 12.31
N VAL A 181 -5.96 10.34 13.18
CA VAL A 181 -7.35 10.68 12.85
C VAL A 181 -7.47 12.19 12.73
N ILE A 182 -7.81 12.69 11.53
CA ILE A 182 -7.94 14.15 11.28
C ILE A 182 -9.38 14.63 11.36
N ALA A 183 -10.35 13.76 11.03
CA ALA A 183 -11.76 14.10 11.01
C ALA A 183 -12.60 12.85 11.17
N VAL A 184 -13.75 13.02 11.83
CA VAL A 184 -14.82 12.04 11.90
C VAL A 184 -16.08 12.74 11.44
N LYS A 185 -16.76 12.17 10.44
CA LYS A 185 -18.05 12.64 9.96
C LYS A 185 -19.10 11.60 10.30
N GLU A 186 -20.04 11.99 11.13
CA GLU A 186 -21.25 11.23 11.44
C GLU A 186 -22.37 11.73 10.54
N ILE A 187 -23.11 10.81 9.93
CA ILE A 187 -24.26 11.08 9.10
C ILE A 187 -25.41 10.26 9.68
N THR A 188 -26.33 10.94 10.35
CA THR A 188 -27.58 10.32 10.82
C THR A 188 -28.64 10.40 9.73
N ARG A 189 -29.72 9.62 9.86
CA ARG A 189 -30.84 9.68 8.92
C ARG A 189 -31.49 11.09 8.91
N GLU A 190 -31.59 11.73 10.07
CA GLU A 190 -32.15 13.08 10.21
C GLU A 190 -31.28 14.12 9.48
N ASP A 191 -29.96 14.07 9.66
CA ASP A 191 -29.03 15.01 9.00
C ASP A 191 -29.04 14.84 7.47
N ALA A 192 -29.17 13.60 6.98
CA ALA A 192 -29.22 13.33 5.55
C ALA A 192 -30.48 13.95 4.91
N GLU A 193 -31.64 13.76 5.55
CA GLU A 193 -32.92 14.30 5.08
C GLU A 193 -32.92 15.83 5.00
N ASP A 194 -32.24 16.52 5.93
CA ASP A 194 -32.10 17.99 5.94
C ASP A 194 -31.15 18.52 4.84
N ASP A 195 -30.08 17.78 4.52
CA ASP A 195 -29.12 18.13 3.45
C ASP A 195 -29.63 17.75 2.05
N GLY A 196 -30.75 17.02 1.96
CA GLY A 196 -31.32 16.53 0.71
C GLY A 196 -30.63 15.27 0.16
N ASP A 197 -29.83 14.60 0.99
CA ASP A 197 -29.20 13.32 0.72
C ASP A 197 -30.00 12.18 1.39
N GLU A 198 -30.07 10.99 0.79
CA GLU A 198 -30.75 9.85 1.43
C GLU A 198 -29.71 8.81 1.86
N LEU A 199 -29.76 8.39 3.13
CA LEU A 199 -29.05 7.19 3.55
C LEU A 199 -29.64 5.96 2.83
N PRO A 200 -28.82 4.94 2.53
CA PRO A 200 -29.34 3.70 1.95
C PRO A 200 -30.43 3.08 2.83
N ASN A 201 -31.44 2.48 2.19
CA ASN A 201 -32.55 1.85 2.90
C ASN A 201 -32.05 0.85 3.96
N GLY A 202 -32.54 1.01 5.20
CA GLY A 202 -32.16 0.17 6.34
C GLY A 202 -30.88 0.60 7.05
N VAL A 203 -30.19 1.66 6.62
CA VAL A 203 -29.08 2.28 7.36
C VAL A 203 -29.65 3.34 8.30
N ASN A 204 -29.29 3.26 9.59
CA ASN A 204 -29.72 4.21 10.61
C ASN A 204 -28.68 5.31 10.83
N GLN A 205 -27.41 4.93 10.80
CA GLN A 205 -26.27 5.81 11.05
C GLN A 205 -25.08 5.36 10.21
N MET A 206 -24.35 6.33 9.66
CA MET A 206 -23.12 6.11 8.91
C MET A 206 -22.00 6.95 9.51
N ILE A 207 -20.84 6.34 9.73
CA ILE A 207 -19.68 7.01 10.29
C ILE A 207 -18.51 6.87 9.32
N ARG A 208 -17.92 8.01 8.98
CA ARG A 208 -16.71 8.12 8.18
C ARG A 208 -15.56 8.63 9.05
N VAL A 209 -14.46 7.90 9.05
CA VAL A 209 -13.23 8.26 9.76
C VAL A 209 -12.14 8.55 8.73
N TYR A 210 -11.54 9.73 8.83
CA TYR A 210 -10.44 10.15 7.96
C TYR A 210 -9.12 10.01 8.72
N ILE A 211 -8.21 9.20 8.19
CA ILE A 211 -6.88 8.98 8.74
C ILE A 211 -5.87 9.63 7.80
N ALA A 212 -5.09 10.56 8.32
CA ALA A 212 -3.97 11.15 7.59
C ALA A 212 -2.67 10.43 7.93
N GLN A 213 -1.91 10.11 6.89
CA GLN A 213 -0.64 9.42 6.97
C GLN A 213 0.45 10.31 6.40
N HIS A 214 1.49 10.55 7.18
CA HIS A 214 2.68 11.26 6.71
C HIS A 214 3.69 10.25 6.16
N ARG A 215 3.66 10.04 4.85
CA ARG A 215 4.48 9.03 4.18
C ARG A 215 5.79 9.62 3.69
N LYS A 216 6.87 9.32 4.41
CA LYS A 216 8.25 9.59 3.97
C LYS A 216 8.60 8.74 2.74
N ILE A 217 9.69 9.08 2.06
CA ILE A 217 10.21 8.26 0.97
C ILE A 217 10.88 7.00 1.53
N THR A 218 10.52 5.83 1.03
CA THR A 218 11.03 4.54 1.52
C THR A 218 11.62 3.68 0.40
N GLN A 219 12.33 2.62 0.77
CA GLN A 219 12.86 1.66 -0.19
C GLN A 219 11.71 0.91 -0.88
N GLY A 220 11.74 0.84 -2.20
CA GLY A 220 10.67 0.29 -3.03
C GLY A 220 9.72 1.33 -3.63
N ASP A 221 9.71 2.56 -3.10
CA ASP A 221 8.97 3.66 -3.71
C ASP A 221 9.49 3.97 -5.11
N LYS A 222 8.57 4.38 -5.99
CA LYS A 222 8.89 4.63 -7.39
C LYS A 222 9.12 6.11 -7.65
N LEU A 223 10.29 6.44 -8.19
CA LEU A 223 10.64 7.77 -8.66
C LEU A 223 10.67 7.82 -10.19
N SER A 224 10.50 9.01 -10.75
CA SER A 224 10.67 9.25 -12.18
C SER A 224 11.19 10.65 -12.45
N GLY A 225 12.07 10.79 -13.44
CA GLY A 225 12.28 12.08 -14.10
C GLY A 225 11.18 12.38 -15.12
N ARG A 226 11.28 13.53 -15.79
CA ARG A 226 10.34 13.97 -16.84
C ARG A 226 10.55 13.26 -18.19
N HIS A 227 11.65 12.52 -18.34
CA HIS A 227 12.07 11.89 -19.60
C HIS A 227 11.81 10.37 -19.63
N GLY A 228 10.87 9.89 -18.80
CA GLY A 228 10.49 8.47 -18.73
C GLY A 228 11.53 7.56 -18.05
N ASN A 229 12.57 8.14 -17.47
CA ASN A 229 13.54 7.46 -16.62
C ASN A 229 12.90 7.19 -15.24
N LYS A 230 12.24 6.05 -15.13
CA LYS A 230 11.55 5.58 -13.93
C LYS A 230 12.35 4.47 -13.26
N GLY A 231 12.33 4.45 -11.94
CA GLY A 231 13.04 3.46 -11.14
C GLY A 231 12.45 3.31 -9.76
N VAL A 232 12.76 2.20 -9.11
CA VAL A 232 12.42 1.98 -7.69
C VAL A 232 13.64 2.27 -6.84
N ILE A 233 13.43 2.80 -5.63
CA ILE A 233 14.51 3.03 -4.70
C ILE A 233 15.00 1.68 -4.19
N SER A 234 16.23 1.31 -4.52
CA SER A 234 16.85 0.06 -4.06
C SER A 234 17.59 0.23 -2.76
N ARG A 235 18.11 1.43 -2.47
CA ARG A 235 18.82 1.72 -1.23
C ARG A 235 18.76 3.21 -0.88
N ILE A 236 18.64 3.47 0.42
CA ILE A 236 18.83 4.79 1.02
C ILE A 236 20.17 4.73 1.74
N LEU A 237 21.12 5.56 1.34
CA LEU A 237 22.46 5.59 1.94
C LEU A 237 22.57 6.72 2.96
N PRO A 238 23.34 6.53 4.04
CA PRO A 238 23.75 7.64 4.90
C PRO A 238 24.42 8.75 4.08
N GLU A 239 24.30 9.99 4.53
CA GLU A 239 24.81 11.16 3.80
C GLU A 239 26.33 11.11 3.64
N GLU A 240 27.03 10.63 4.66
CA GLU A 240 28.49 10.45 4.68
C GLU A 240 28.99 9.37 3.70
N ASP A 241 28.13 8.41 3.33
CA ASP A 241 28.44 7.32 2.41
C ASP A 241 28.23 7.75 0.94
N MET A 242 27.52 8.86 0.71
CA MET A 242 27.22 9.35 -0.64
C MET A 242 28.48 9.94 -1.29
N PRO A 243 28.68 9.72 -2.60
CA PRO A 243 29.66 10.48 -3.35
C PRO A 243 29.43 11.98 -3.21
N PHE A 244 30.50 12.73 -2.99
CA PHE A 244 30.41 14.18 -2.75
C PHE A 244 31.33 14.98 -3.69
N LEU A 245 30.96 16.23 -3.93
CA LEU A 245 31.70 17.21 -4.73
C LEU A 245 32.92 17.76 -3.97
N ALA A 246 33.81 18.49 -4.66
CA ALA A 246 35.03 19.03 -4.05
C ALA A 246 34.80 20.03 -2.90
N ASP A 247 33.61 20.64 -2.84
CA ASP A 247 33.15 21.55 -1.77
C ASP A 247 32.57 20.80 -0.55
N GLY A 248 32.50 19.46 -0.61
CA GLY A 248 31.89 18.62 0.42
C GLY A 248 30.41 18.33 0.21
N THR A 249 29.76 18.88 -0.83
CA THR A 249 28.32 18.68 -1.06
C THR A 249 28.04 17.25 -1.55
N PRO A 250 27.27 16.43 -0.80
CA PRO A 250 26.92 15.08 -1.23
C PRO A 250 25.85 15.11 -2.32
N VAL A 251 25.89 14.14 -3.23
CA VAL A 251 24.83 13.97 -4.24
C VAL A 251 23.55 13.44 -3.58
N ASP A 252 22.39 13.81 -4.13
CA ASP A 252 21.10 13.36 -3.62
C ASP A 252 20.69 12.01 -4.19
N ILE A 253 20.95 11.82 -5.49
CA ILE A 253 20.52 10.64 -6.23
C ILE A 253 21.63 10.13 -7.15
N MET A 254 21.80 8.81 -7.19
CA MET A 254 22.66 8.16 -8.18
C MET A 254 21.83 7.37 -9.18
N LEU A 255 21.97 7.72 -10.47
CA LEU A 255 21.33 7.02 -11.58
C LEU A 255 22.34 6.23 -12.40
N ASN A 256 21.90 5.09 -12.93
CA ASN A 256 22.74 4.25 -13.77
C ASN A 256 22.88 4.85 -15.18
N PRO A 257 24.11 5.16 -15.65
CA PRO A 257 24.30 5.72 -16.99
C PRO A 257 23.93 4.73 -18.11
N LEU A 258 23.94 3.42 -17.86
CA LEU A 258 23.66 2.40 -18.89
C LEU A 258 22.21 2.45 -19.40
N GLY A 259 21.28 2.93 -18.59
CA GLY A 259 19.87 3.03 -18.93
C GLY A 259 19.52 4.21 -19.85
N VAL A 260 20.48 5.08 -20.17
CA VAL A 260 20.25 6.29 -20.98
C VAL A 260 20.39 6.01 -22.49
N PRO A 261 21.51 5.46 -23.01
CA PRO A 261 21.69 5.32 -24.46
C PRO A 261 20.70 4.33 -25.09
N SER A 262 20.40 3.22 -24.41
CA SER A 262 19.48 2.19 -24.90
C SER A 262 18.04 2.69 -25.03
N ARG A 263 17.65 3.69 -24.24
CA ARG A 263 16.30 4.27 -24.22
C ARG A 263 16.15 5.52 -25.07
N MET A 264 17.25 6.03 -25.64
CA MET A 264 17.25 7.22 -26.49
C MET A 264 16.64 8.47 -25.82
N ASN A 265 16.70 8.56 -24.49
CA ASN A 265 16.13 9.66 -23.71
C ASN A 265 17.23 10.62 -23.21
N LEU A 266 18.07 11.11 -24.13
CA LEU A 266 19.18 12.04 -23.83
C LEU A 266 18.72 13.36 -23.19
N GLY A 267 17.44 13.72 -23.31
CA GLY A 267 16.87 14.91 -22.67
C GLY A 267 17.18 15.00 -21.18
N GLN A 268 17.25 13.87 -20.47
CA GLN A 268 17.59 13.85 -19.05
C GLN A 268 19.02 14.33 -18.75
N VAL A 269 19.96 14.11 -19.67
CA VAL A 269 21.35 14.58 -19.54
C VAL A 269 21.44 16.06 -19.92
N LEU A 270 20.65 16.50 -20.89
CA LEU A 270 20.55 17.93 -21.22
C LEU A 270 19.92 18.72 -20.06
N GLU A 271 18.89 18.15 -19.43
CA GLU A 271 18.27 18.68 -18.21
C GLU A 271 19.29 18.76 -17.07
N LEU A 272 20.06 17.70 -16.82
CA LEU A 272 21.11 17.67 -15.79
C LEU A 272 22.09 18.86 -15.94
N HIS A 273 22.58 19.09 -17.16
CA HIS A 273 23.52 20.17 -17.44
C HIS A 273 22.88 21.55 -17.28
N LEU A 274 21.68 21.74 -17.83
CA LEU A 274 20.97 23.00 -17.71
C LEU A 274 20.58 23.30 -16.25
N GLY A 275 20.20 22.27 -15.49
CA GLY A 275 19.89 22.37 -14.08
C GLY A 275 21.12 22.78 -13.26
N TRP A 276 22.32 22.27 -13.60
CA TRP A 276 23.55 22.76 -12.99
C TRP A 276 23.81 24.24 -13.31
N ILE A 277 23.64 24.66 -14.56
CA ILE A 277 23.80 26.06 -14.96
C ILE A 277 22.84 26.97 -14.18
N ALA A 278 21.56 26.58 -14.09
CA ALA A 278 20.55 27.32 -13.35
C ALA A 278 20.86 27.40 -11.85
N HIS A 279 21.37 26.32 -11.26
CA HIS A 279 21.76 26.30 -9.85
C HIS A 279 22.99 27.19 -9.59
N ALA A 280 24.06 27.03 -10.37
CA ALA A 280 25.30 27.76 -10.16
C ALA A 280 25.21 29.24 -10.58
N GLY A 281 24.30 29.58 -11.49
CA GLY A 281 24.28 30.86 -12.18
C GLY A 281 25.30 30.89 -13.33
N TRP A 282 25.17 31.88 -14.22
CA TRP A 282 26.03 32.05 -15.39
C TRP A 282 26.26 33.52 -15.72
N ASP A 283 27.40 33.81 -16.36
CA ASP A 283 27.69 35.10 -16.98
C ASP A 283 28.46 34.86 -18.28
N ILE A 284 27.81 35.13 -19.43
CA ILE A 284 28.40 34.86 -20.75
C ILE A 284 29.67 35.68 -21.04
N ASN A 285 29.93 36.75 -20.28
CA ASN A 285 31.12 37.58 -20.42
C ASN A 285 32.39 36.89 -19.90
N LEU A 286 32.24 35.81 -19.13
CA LEU A 286 33.34 34.98 -18.67
C LEU A 286 33.97 34.14 -19.80
N ASP A 287 33.29 34.01 -20.95
CA ASP A 287 33.86 33.29 -22.09
C ASP A 287 35.01 34.10 -22.71
N PRO A 288 36.23 33.52 -22.84
CA PRO A 288 37.35 34.17 -23.50
C PRO A 288 37.08 34.55 -24.97
N ASP A 289 36.13 33.89 -25.64
CA ASP A 289 35.68 34.27 -26.99
C ASP A 289 34.44 35.17 -26.93
N LEU A 290 34.64 36.47 -27.13
CA LEU A 290 33.56 37.46 -27.12
C LEU A 290 32.62 37.34 -28.33
N GLU A 291 33.06 36.77 -29.46
CA GLU A 291 32.27 36.64 -30.70
C GLU A 291 31.69 35.24 -30.92
N ALA A 292 31.75 34.38 -29.90
CA ALA A 292 31.34 32.99 -30.00
C ALA A 292 29.92 32.84 -30.59
N ALA A 293 29.79 32.03 -31.64
CA ALA A 293 28.56 31.92 -32.42
C ALA A 293 27.35 31.46 -31.59
N TRP A 294 27.58 30.75 -30.47
CA TRP A 294 26.54 30.23 -29.59
C TRP A 294 25.82 31.33 -28.78
N LYS A 295 26.50 32.46 -28.51
CA LYS A 295 25.95 33.60 -27.76
C LYS A 295 24.76 34.24 -28.47
N LYS A 296 24.71 34.16 -29.81
CA LYS A 296 23.60 34.66 -30.64
C LYS A 296 22.27 33.94 -30.39
N TYR A 297 22.32 32.76 -29.77
CA TYR A 297 21.12 31.99 -29.43
C TYR A 297 20.65 32.20 -27.99
N VAL A 298 21.37 33.02 -27.20
CA VAL A 298 20.92 33.43 -25.87
C VAL A 298 19.92 34.58 -26.06
N PRO A 299 18.71 34.52 -25.46
CA PRO A 299 17.75 35.61 -25.52
C PRO A 299 18.30 36.90 -24.90
N GLU A 300 17.90 38.05 -25.43
CA GLU A 300 18.26 39.36 -24.88
C GLU A 300 17.74 39.48 -23.44
N GLY A 301 18.63 39.87 -22.51
CA GLY A 301 18.35 39.93 -21.08
C GLY A 301 18.66 38.64 -20.30
N ALA A 302 19.03 37.55 -20.97
CA ALA A 302 19.45 36.29 -20.35
C ALA A 302 20.98 36.07 -20.38
N GLU A 303 21.75 37.14 -20.60
CA GLU A 303 23.22 37.10 -20.65
C GLU A 303 23.85 36.78 -19.28
N HIS A 304 23.16 37.14 -18.20
CA HIS A 304 23.54 36.91 -16.82
C HIS A 304 22.37 36.26 -16.07
N GLY A 305 22.68 35.27 -15.23
CA GLY A 305 21.73 34.63 -14.33
C GLY A 305 22.35 34.42 -12.96
N ASP A 306 21.67 34.90 -11.92
CA ASP A 306 22.09 34.66 -10.54
C ASP A 306 21.94 33.18 -10.16
N PRO A 307 22.64 32.68 -9.13
CA PRO A 307 22.44 31.32 -8.63
C PRO A 307 20.97 31.03 -8.31
N CYS A 308 20.53 29.80 -8.56
CA CYS A 308 19.15 29.34 -8.40
C CYS A 308 18.11 30.10 -9.25
N THR A 309 18.49 30.60 -10.42
CA THR A 309 17.56 31.26 -11.35
C THR A 309 16.72 30.22 -12.11
N PRO A 310 15.38 30.26 -12.04
CA PRO A 310 14.52 29.39 -12.84
C PRO A 310 14.70 29.66 -14.34
N VAL A 311 14.73 28.60 -15.14
CA VAL A 311 14.88 28.69 -16.60
C VAL A 311 13.74 27.96 -17.30
N ALA A 312 13.35 28.48 -18.46
CA ALA A 312 12.32 27.88 -19.30
C ALA A 312 12.90 27.45 -20.65
N THR A 313 12.67 26.20 -21.03
CA THR A 313 13.02 25.68 -22.36
C THR A 313 11.77 25.17 -23.06
N PRO A 314 11.15 25.98 -23.94
CA PRO A 314 9.98 25.56 -24.68
C PRO A 314 10.23 24.31 -25.52
N VAL A 315 9.22 23.46 -25.63
CA VAL A 315 9.30 22.25 -26.45
C VAL A 315 9.49 22.66 -27.91
N PHE A 316 10.44 22.01 -28.60
CA PHE A 316 10.84 22.26 -30.01
C PHE A 316 11.61 23.55 -30.31
N ASP A 317 11.65 24.53 -29.41
CA ASP A 317 12.40 25.80 -29.61
C ASP A 317 13.56 26.00 -28.61
N GLY A 318 13.66 25.12 -27.59
CA GLY A 318 14.58 25.28 -26.46
C GLY A 318 16.08 25.31 -26.78
N VAL A 319 16.88 25.27 -25.72
CA VAL A 319 18.33 25.50 -25.76
C VAL A 319 19.04 24.51 -26.69
N ARG A 320 19.85 25.06 -27.60
CA ARG A 320 20.68 24.27 -28.53
C ARG A 320 21.88 23.64 -27.80
N PRO A 321 22.35 22.45 -28.21
CA PRO A 321 23.50 21.79 -27.56
C PRO A 321 24.77 22.64 -27.50
N GLU A 322 25.02 23.45 -28.53
CA GLU A 322 26.20 24.34 -28.59
C GLU A 322 26.10 25.47 -27.56
N THR A 323 24.91 26.06 -27.42
CA THR A 323 24.61 27.08 -26.41
C THR A 323 24.71 26.50 -25.01
N LEU A 324 24.21 25.29 -24.77
CA LEU A 324 24.31 24.62 -23.48
C LEU A 324 25.77 24.40 -23.07
N LYS A 325 26.61 23.97 -24.00
CA LYS A 325 28.05 23.79 -23.76
C LYS A 325 28.76 25.12 -23.45
N GLY A 326 28.40 26.18 -24.18
CA GLY A 326 28.91 27.54 -23.93
C GLY A 326 28.50 28.08 -22.55
N LEU A 327 27.25 27.85 -22.15
CA LEU A 327 26.76 28.19 -20.82
C LEU A 327 27.47 27.41 -19.71
N LEU A 328 27.73 26.10 -19.90
CA LEU A 328 28.53 25.31 -18.95
C LEU A 328 29.95 25.87 -18.78
N SER A 329 30.59 26.37 -19.84
CA SER A 329 31.90 27.03 -19.71
C SER A 329 31.84 28.37 -18.98
N THR A 330 30.67 29.00 -18.84
CA THR A 330 30.47 30.33 -18.26
C THR A 330 29.68 30.33 -16.95
N THR A 331 29.55 29.17 -16.30
CA THR A 331 29.00 29.08 -14.95
C THR A 331 29.84 29.83 -13.94
N LEU A 332 29.17 30.45 -12.96
CA LEU A 332 29.81 31.16 -11.86
C LEU A 332 30.57 30.19 -10.95
N ALA A 333 31.60 30.71 -10.30
CA ALA A 333 32.34 29.96 -9.29
C ALA A 333 31.53 29.86 -7.99
N ASP A 334 31.83 28.85 -7.18
CA ASP A 334 31.26 28.72 -5.85
C ASP A 334 31.77 29.83 -4.89
N ARG A 335 31.30 29.79 -3.64
CA ARG A 335 31.70 30.74 -2.59
C ARG A 335 33.23 30.84 -2.43
N ASP A 336 33.93 29.73 -2.65
CA ASP A 336 35.37 29.60 -2.42
C ASP A 336 36.18 29.84 -3.70
N GLY A 337 35.51 30.25 -4.80
CA GLY A 337 36.11 30.59 -6.09
C GLY A 337 36.39 29.38 -6.98
N ASN A 338 35.89 28.19 -6.63
CA ASN A 338 36.11 26.97 -7.39
C ASN A 338 35.00 26.74 -8.41
N LYS A 339 35.39 26.12 -9.53
CA LYS A 339 34.46 25.64 -10.55
C LYS A 339 34.28 24.13 -10.41
N LEU A 340 33.19 23.71 -9.77
CA LEU A 340 32.96 22.31 -9.40
C LEU A 340 32.67 21.41 -10.60
N VAL A 341 31.91 21.91 -11.58
CA VAL A 341 31.56 21.18 -12.81
C VAL A 341 32.27 21.82 -14.01
N GLY A 342 32.95 20.97 -14.79
CA GLY A 342 33.66 21.35 -16.00
C GLY A 342 32.74 21.70 -17.17
N SER A 343 33.33 22.19 -18.27
CA SER A 343 32.61 22.52 -19.50
C SER A 343 31.94 21.32 -20.20
N ASP A 344 32.31 20.10 -19.80
CA ASP A 344 31.72 18.85 -20.29
C ASP A 344 30.55 18.35 -19.43
N GLY A 345 30.16 19.11 -18.40
CA GLY A 345 29.08 18.76 -17.49
C GLY A 345 29.47 17.71 -16.45
N LYS A 346 30.78 17.51 -16.22
CA LYS A 346 31.29 16.53 -15.27
C LYS A 346 32.07 17.16 -14.13
N ALA A 347 32.03 16.53 -12.97
CA ALA A 347 32.78 16.90 -11.78
C ALA A 347 33.65 15.72 -11.30
N THR A 348 34.71 16.04 -10.54
CA THR A 348 35.43 15.03 -9.76
C THR A 348 34.65 14.80 -8.48
N LEU A 349 34.13 13.58 -8.31
CA LEU A 349 33.49 13.16 -7.07
C LEU A 349 34.49 12.39 -6.20
N PHE A 350 34.25 12.41 -4.90
CA PHE A 350 34.97 11.65 -3.89
C PHE A 350 34.05 10.58 -3.32
N ASP A 351 34.59 9.39 -3.08
CA ASP A 351 33.85 8.30 -2.44
C ASP A 351 33.69 8.60 -0.96
N GLY A 352 32.44 8.73 -0.48
CA GLY A 352 32.12 8.99 0.93
C GLY A 352 32.68 7.94 1.90
N ARG A 353 32.87 6.71 1.44
CA ARG A 353 33.34 5.59 2.28
C ARG A 353 34.83 5.54 2.47
N THR A 354 35.59 5.90 1.44
CA THR A 354 37.05 5.78 1.43
C THR A 354 37.76 7.13 1.49
N GLY A 355 37.07 8.20 1.06
CA GLY A 355 37.62 9.53 0.86
C GLY A 355 38.45 9.69 -0.42
N GLU A 356 38.64 8.61 -1.20
CA GLU A 356 39.42 8.68 -2.43
C GLU A 356 38.61 9.30 -3.58
N PRO A 357 39.25 10.10 -4.46
CA PRO A 357 38.59 10.61 -5.66
C PRO A 357 38.30 9.47 -6.65
N PHE A 358 37.15 9.52 -7.31
CA PHE A 358 36.85 8.58 -8.38
C PHE A 358 37.84 8.74 -9.56
N PRO A 359 38.29 7.66 -10.22
CA PRO A 359 39.33 7.74 -11.25
C PRO A 359 38.96 8.53 -12.51
N LYS A 360 37.66 8.76 -12.74
CA LYS A 360 37.14 9.51 -13.89
C LYS A 360 36.11 10.52 -13.42
N PRO A 361 36.02 11.69 -14.09
CA PRO A 361 34.98 12.66 -13.80
C PRO A 361 33.59 12.11 -14.18
N ILE A 362 32.60 12.45 -13.39
CA ILE A 362 31.24 11.91 -13.43
C ILE A 362 30.28 13.04 -13.80
N SER A 363 29.28 12.75 -14.63
CA SER A 363 28.25 13.73 -14.99
C SER A 363 27.38 14.03 -13.77
N VAL A 364 27.37 15.29 -13.34
CA VAL A 364 26.67 15.77 -12.15
C VAL A 364 25.88 17.02 -12.50
N GLY A 365 24.69 17.16 -11.93
CA GLY A 365 23.86 18.35 -12.08
C GLY A 365 22.50 18.18 -11.44
N TYR A 366 21.62 19.17 -11.62
CA TYR A 366 20.29 19.13 -11.04
C TYR A 366 19.27 18.57 -12.03
N MET A 367 18.44 17.65 -11.56
CA MET A 367 17.30 17.14 -12.33
C MET A 367 16.01 17.24 -11.51
N TYR A 368 14.89 17.42 -12.21
CA TYR A 368 13.57 17.45 -11.61
C TYR A 368 13.01 16.03 -11.47
N ILE A 369 12.88 15.57 -10.23
CA ILE A 369 12.47 14.20 -9.89
C ILE A 369 11.11 14.22 -9.20
N LEU A 370 10.23 13.32 -9.64
CA LEU A 370 8.88 13.13 -9.15
C LEU A 370 8.80 11.88 -8.29
N LYS A 371 8.09 11.96 -7.16
CA LYS A 371 7.61 10.79 -6.42
C LYS A 371 6.29 10.34 -7.04
N LEU A 372 6.25 9.11 -7.56
CA LEU A 372 5.04 8.58 -8.18
C LEU A 372 4.12 7.97 -7.13
N HIS A 373 2.81 7.99 -7.41
CA HIS A 373 1.81 7.29 -6.61
C HIS A 373 1.85 5.77 -6.87
N HIS A 374 3.00 5.18 -6.58
CA HIS A 374 3.33 3.77 -6.70
C HIS A 374 4.22 3.39 -5.52
N LEU A 375 3.66 3.57 -4.33
CA LEU A 375 4.37 3.40 -3.07
C LEU A 375 4.47 1.93 -2.68
N VAL A 376 5.49 1.60 -1.91
CA VAL A 376 5.70 0.22 -1.44
C VAL A 376 4.62 -0.19 -0.43
N ASP A 377 4.21 0.72 0.44
CA ASP A 377 3.22 0.47 1.51
C ASP A 377 1.86 0.03 0.93
N ASP A 378 1.49 0.56 -0.24
CA ASP A 378 0.26 0.18 -0.94
C ASP A 378 0.35 -1.20 -1.59
N LYS A 379 1.57 -1.67 -1.88
CA LYS A 379 1.83 -2.90 -2.65
C LYS A 379 2.25 -4.08 -1.81
N ILE A 380 2.86 -3.83 -0.65
CA ILE A 380 3.23 -4.91 0.26
C ILE A 380 1.96 -5.59 0.77
N HIS A 381 1.91 -6.90 0.60
CA HIS A 381 0.80 -7.73 1.03
C HIS A 381 1.31 -9.14 1.31
N ALA A 382 0.87 -9.68 2.43
CA ALA A 382 1.15 -11.05 2.83
C ALA A 382 -0.09 -11.66 3.45
N ARG A 383 -0.25 -12.96 3.25
CA ARG A 383 -1.37 -13.74 3.80
C ARG A 383 -0.85 -15.10 4.25
N SER A 384 -1.20 -15.47 5.48
CA SER A 384 -1.07 -16.84 5.98
C SER A 384 -2.40 -17.58 5.76
N THR A 385 -3.42 -17.21 6.53
CA THR A 385 -4.82 -17.62 6.39
C THR A 385 -5.68 -16.38 6.19
N GLY A 386 -6.96 -16.53 5.83
CA GLY A 386 -7.83 -15.38 5.60
C GLY A 386 -9.22 -15.79 5.13
N PRO A 387 -10.01 -14.84 4.61
CA PRO A 387 -11.34 -15.15 4.11
C PRO A 387 -11.29 -15.96 2.81
N TYR A 388 -12.32 -16.76 2.61
CA TYR A 388 -12.51 -17.65 1.47
C TYR A 388 -13.84 -17.35 0.77
N SER A 389 -13.91 -17.65 -0.52
CA SER A 389 -15.14 -17.57 -1.31
C SER A 389 -16.15 -18.62 -0.82
N MET A 390 -17.39 -18.20 -0.62
CA MET A 390 -18.48 -19.13 -0.25
C MET A 390 -18.82 -20.14 -1.36
N ILE A 391 -18.49 -19.81 -2.62
CA ILE A 391 -18.86 -20.63 -3.78
C ILE A 391 -17.75 -21.64 -4.07
N THR A 392 -16.52 -21.16 -4.25
CA THR A 392 -15.40 -21.99 -4.70
C THR A 392 -14.52 -22.49 -3.57
N GLN A 393 -14.76 -22.04 -2.33
CA GLN A 393 -13.91 -22.30 -1.16
C GLN A 393 -12.44 -21.87 -1.31
N GLN A 394 -12.09 -21.12 -2.37
CA GLN A 394 -10.76 -20.59 -2.62
C GLN A 394 -10.50 -19.30 -1.83
N PRO A 395 -9.23 -18.97 -1.53
CA PRO A 395 -8.85 -17.67 -0.98
C PRO A 395 -9.43 -16.51 -1.80
N LEU A 396 -10.00 -15.50 -1.13
CA LEU A 396 -10.41 -14.27 -1.81
C LEU A 396 -9.21 -13.59 -2.50
N GLY A 397 -9.48 -12.72 -3.48
CA GLY A 397 -8.44 -11.96 -4.20
C GLY A 397 -8.29 -10.53 -3.67
N GLY A 398 -7.08 -9.99 -3.77
CA GLY A 398 -6.80 -8.57 -3.52
C GLY A 398 -6.48 -8.20 -2.06
N LYS A 399 -5.62 -7.19 -1.88
CA LYS A 399 -5.13 -6.72 -0.57
C LYS A 399 -6.27 -6.29 0.36
N ALA A 400 -7.24 -5.55 -0.16
CA ALA A 400 -8.37 -5.03 0.63
C ALA A 400 -9.23 -6.12 1.29
N GLN A 401 -9.27 -7.32 0.71
CA GLN A 401 -9.99 -8.47 1.25
C GLN A 401 -9.08 -9.45 2.00
N PHE A 402 -7.84 -9.04 2.30
CA PHE A 402 -6.80 -9.93 2.82
C PHE A 402 -6.65 -11.20 1.96
N GLY A 403 -6.63 -11.00 0.64
CA GLY A 403 -6.69 -12.05 -0.36
C GLY A 403 -5.40 -12.85 -0.56
N GLY A 404 -5.49 -14.02 -1.19
CA GLY A 404 -4.33 -14.82 -1.59
C GLY A 404 -3.70 -14.34 -2.90
N GLN A 405 -2.46 -14.77 -3.14
CA GLN A 405 -1.83 -14.61 -4.43
C GLN A 405 -2.40 -15.63 -5.42
N ARG A 406 -2.68 -15.19 -6.65
CA ARG A 406 -3.12 -16.11 -7.71
C ARG A 406 -1.92 -16.95 -8.17
N PHE A 407 -2.03 -18.26 -7.98
CA PHE A 407 -1.17 -19.25 -8.63
C PHE A 407 -1.84 -19.66 -9.94
N GLY A 408 -1.30 -19.21 -11.07
CA GLY A 408 -1.91 -19.35 -12.39
C GLY A 408 -1.41 -20.56 -13.16
N GLU A 409 -1.99 -20.74 -14.36
CA GLU A 409 -1.67 -21.84 -15.26
C GLU A 409 -0.18 -21.85 -15.68
N MET A 410 0.40 -20.68 -15.94
CA MET A 410 1.82 -20.58 -16.30
C MET A 410 2.74 -20.98 -15.14
N GLU A 411 2.36 -20.67 -13.90
CA GLU A 411 3.10 -21.10 -12.71
C GLU A 411 2.97 -22.61 -12.47
N VAL A 412 1.81 -23.21 -12.78
CA VAL A 412 1.62 -24.67 -12.77
C VAL A 412 2.61 -25.33 -13.75
N TRP A 413 2.67 -24.87 -15.00
CA TRP A 413 3.60 -25.40 -16.00
C TRP A 413 5.06 -25.30 -15.55
N ALA A 414 5.42 -24.23 -14.84
CA ALA A 414 6.76 -24.09 -14.29
C ALA A 414 7.07 -25.19 -13.26
N LEU A 415 6.14 -25.48 -12.33
CA LEU A 415 6.34 -26.56 -11.36
C LEU A 415 6.34 -27.95 -12.00
N GLU A 416 5.51 -28.17 -13.02
CA GLU A 416 5.51 -29.40 -13.80
C GLU A 416 6.85 -29.61 -14.52
N ALA A 417 7.41 -28.56 -15.13
CA ALA A 417 8.71 -28.61 -15.79
C ALA A 417 9.85 -28.93 -14.82
N TYR A 418 9.75 -28.48 -13.56
CA TYR A 418 10.68 -28.85 -12.50
C TYR A 418 10.47 -30.27 -11.95
N GLY A 419 9.34 -30.92 -12.26
CA GLY A 419 8.95 -32.19 -11.65
C GLY A 419 8.57 -32.07 -10.18
N ALA A 420 8.19 -30.86 -9.72
CA ALA A 420 7.88 -30.57 -8.32
C ALA A 420 6.44 -30.99 -7.94
N ALA A 421 6.13 -32.28 -8.09
CA ALA A 421 4.78 -32.82 -7.94
C ALA A 421 4.15 -32.55 -6.57
N TYR A 422 4.90 -32.72 -5.47
CA TYR A 422 4.38 -32.47 -4.12
C TYR A 422 4.06 -30.99 -3.88
N THR A 423 4.93 -30.07 -4.34
CA THR A 423 4.69 -28.63 -4.23
C THR A 423 3.46 -28.21 -5.02
N LEU A 424 3.31 -28.73 -6.24
CA LEU A 424 2.14 -28.46 -7.07
C LEU A 424 0.87 -28.98 -6.42
N HIS A 425 0.90 -30.22 -5.91
CA HIS A 425 -0.23 -30.84 -5.22
C HIS A 425 -0.64 -30.02 -4.00
N GLU A 426 0.31 -29.61 -3.16
CA GLU A 426 0.05 -28.78 -1.97
C GLU A 426 -0.59 -27.43 -2.32
N MET A 427 -0.05 -26.74 -3.34
CA MET A 427 -0.55 -25.43 -3.79
C MET A 427 -1.99 -25.49 -4.33
N MET A 428 -2.34 -26.57 -5.03
CA MET A 428 -3.63 -26.75 -5.69
C MET A 428 -4.71 -27.36 -4.78
N THR A 429 -4.38 -27.76 -3.54
CA THR A 429 -5.29 -28.46 -2.62
C THR A 429 -5.34 -27.74 -1.26
N THR A 430 -4.50 -28.16 -0.30
CA THR A 430 -4.45 -27.68 1.09
C THR A 430 -4.27 -26.18 1.26
N LYS A 431 -3.55 -25.53 0.33
CA LYS A 431 -3.35 -24.06 0.34
C LYS A 431 -4.44 -23.28 -0.39
N SER A 432 -5.41 -23.97 -0.99
CA SER A 432 -6.50 -23.42 -1.79
C SER A 432 -7.86 -23.78 -1.18
N ASP A 433 -8.48 -24.84 -1.67
CA ASP A 433 -9.91 -25.16 -1.56
C ASP A 433 -10.18 -26.53 -0.93
N ASP A 434 -9.17 -27.19 -0.36
CA ASP A 434 -9.37 -28.34 0.54
C ASP A 434 -9.78 -27.82 1.93
N VAL A 435 -11.10 -27.86 2.21
CA VAL A 435 -11.74 -27.26 3.39
C VAL A 435 -11.25 -27.87 4.70
N ASP A 436 -11.11 -29.20 4.74
CA ASP A 436 -10.67 -29.92 5.93
C ASP A 436 -9.15 -30.03 6.00
N GLY A 437 -8.50 -30.22 4.86
CA GLY A 437 -7.05 -30.28 4.76
C GLY A 437 -6.40 -29.00 5.27
N ARG A 438 -6.93 -27.81 4.94
CA ARG A 438 -6.36 -26.54 5.44
C ARG A 438 -6.42 -26.42 6.98
N VAL A 439 -7.48 -26.91 7.62
CA VAL A 439 -7.62 -26.89 9.09
C VAL A 439 -6.66 -27.89 9.72
N ARG A 440 -6.59 -29.11 9.18
CA ARG A 440 -5.67 -30.15 9.66
C ARG A 440 -4.21 -29.74 9.49
N VAL A 441 -3.85 -29.12 8.35
CA VAL A 441 -2.51 -28.57 8.09
C VAL A 441 -2.16 -27.49 9.10
N TYR A 442 -3.08 -26.55 9.36
CA TYR A 442 -2.85 -25.51 10.37
C TYR A 442 -2.61 -26.13 11.76
N GLY A 443 -3.44 -27.09 12.16
CA GLY A 443 -3.27 -27.81 13.42
C GLY A 443 -1.95 -28.57 13.52
N ALA A 444 -1.53 -29.25 12.45
CA ALA A 444 -0.26 -29.97 12.39
C ALA A 444 0.94 -29.02 12.52
N ILE A 445 0.92 -27.86 11.84
CA ILE A 445 1.96 -26.84 11.95
C ILE A 445 2.09 -26.32 13.39
N VAL A 446 0.96 -26.05 14.05
CA VAL A 446 0.95 -25.57 15.44
C VAL A 446 1.47 -26.63 16.41
N LYS A 447 1.14 -27.92 16.17
CA LYS A 447 1.62 -29.04 16.98
C LYS A 447 3.08 -29.44 16.69
N GLY A 448 3.63 -29.00 15.54
CA GLY A 448 4.94 -29.45 15.06
C GLY A 448 4.92 -30.85 14.45
N ASP A 449 3.75 -31.33 14.06
CA ASP A 449 3.55 -32.63 13.43
C ASP A 449 3.79 -32.57 11.92
N ASN A 450 3.92 -33.75 11.30
CA ASN A 450 4.01 -33.84 9.83
C ASN A 450 2.69 -33.40 9.18
N LEU A 451 2.80 -32.82 7.98
CA LEU A 451 1.65 -32.40 7.21
C LEU A 451 0.77 -33.60 6.83
N PRO A 452 -0.56 -33.53 7.06
CA PRO A 452 -1.48 -34.56 6.66
C PRO A 452 -1.57 -34.67 5.13
N PRO A 453 -2.03 -35.82 4.59
CA PRO A 453 -2.31 -35.95 3.16
C PRO A 453 -3.42 -34.98 2.74
N ALA A 454 -3.26 -34.40 1.56
CA ALA A 454 -4.27 -33.53 0.96
C ALA A 454 -5.50 -34.35 0.53
N GLY A 455 -6.68 -33.74 0.69
CA GLY A 455 -7.95 -34.26 0.22
C GLY A 455 -8.28 -33.84 -1.21
N ILE A 456 -9.57 -33.92 -1.53
CA ILE A 456 -10.11 -33.58 -2.85
C ILE A 456 -10.45 -32.08 -2.90
N PRO A 457 -10.00 -31.33 -3.92
CA PRO A 457 -10.35 -29.92 -4.09
C PRO A 457 -11.86 -29.69 -4.22
N GLU A 458 -12.40 -28.69 -3.53
CA GLU A 458 -13.81 -28.32 -3.66
C GLU A 458 -14.17 -27.89 -5.10
N SER A 459 -13.25 -27.25 -5.81
CA SER A 459 -13.44 -26.89 -7.22
C SER A 459 -13.76 -28.09 -8.12
N PHE A 460 -13.24 -29.28 -7.80
CA PHE A 460 -13.56 -30.50 -8.52
C PHE A 460 -14.99 -30.98 -8.21
N LYS A 461 -15.41 -30.92 -6.94
CA LYS A 461 -16.79 -31.23 -6.53
C LYS A 461 -17.78 -30.27 -7.21
N VAL A 462 -17.47 -28.98 -7.25
CA VAL A 462 -18.29 -27.95 -7.94
C VAL A 462 -18.41 -28.26 -9.43
N LEU A 463 -17.30 -28.60 -10.10
CA LEU A 463 -17.31 -28.96 -11.53
C LEU A 463 -18.24 -30.16 -11.81
N LEU A 464 -18.21 -31.19 -10.97
CA LEU A 464 -19.12 -32.34 -11.11
C LEU A 464 -20.58 -31.91 -10.99
N LYS A 465 -20.90 -31.02 -10.04
CA LYS A 465 -22.27 -30.49 -9.87
C LYS A 465 -22.70 -29.62 -11.04
N GLU A 466 -21.81 -28.83 -11.61
CA GLU A 466 -22.09 -28.05 -12.82
C GLU A 466 -22.38 -28.96 -14.03
N MET A 467 -21.60 -30.02 -14.25
CA MET A 467 -21.86 -31.00 -15.31
C MET A 467 -23.19 -31.74 -15.10
N GLN A 468 -23.49 -32.15 -13.86
CA GLN A 468 -24.77 -32.78 -13.50
C GLN A 468 -25.96 -31.83 -13.74
N SER A 469 -25.79 -30.52 -13.50
CA SER A 469 -26.82 -29.51 -13.80
C SER A 469 -27.13 -29.39 -15.29
N LEU A 470 -26.15 -29.70 -16.14
CA LEU A 470 -26.30 -29.79 -17.60
C LEU A 470 -26.88 -31.12 -18.06
N SER A 471 -27.40 -31.94 -17.14
CA SER A 471 -27.95 -33.29 -17.41
C SER A 471 -26.91 -34.26 -17.98
N LEU A 472 -25.63 -34.05 -17.69
CA LEU A 472 -24.56 -35.02 -17.97
C LEU A 472 -24.40 -35.93 -16.75
N ASN A 473 -24.60 -37.25 -16.93
CA ASN A 473 -24.34 -38.20 -15.86
C ASN A 473 -22.83 -38.44 -15.75
N VAL A 474 -22.19 -37.81 -14.77
CA VAL A 474 -20.75 -37.95 -14.48
C VAL A 474 -20.58 -38.67 -13.15
N GLU A 475 -19.88 -39.79 -13.18
CA GLU A 475 -19.62 -40.66 -12.04
C GLU A 475 -18.10 -40.88 -11.90
N VAL A 476 -17.62 -40.91 -10.66
CA VAL A 476 -16.22 -41.23 -10.35
C VAL A 476 -16.15 -42.71 -9.98
N LEU A 477 -15.37 -43.48 -10.75
CA LEU A 477 -15.26 -44.92 -10.57
C LEU A 477 -13.95 -45.27 -9.86
N ASN A 478 -14.01 -46.21 -8.94
CA ASN A 478 -12.82 -46.86 -8.39
C ASN A 478 -12.22 -47.87 -9.41
N SER A 479 -11.12 -48.51 -9.04
CA SER A 479 -10.46 -49.54 -9.88
C SER A 479 -11.32 -50.77 -10.19
N GLU A 480 -12.38 -51.01 -9.41
CA GLU A 480 -13.31 -52.14 -9.57
C GLU A 480 -14.54 -51.75 -10.41
N GLY A 481 -14.63 -50.51 -10.88
CA GLY A 481 -15.76 -49.99 -11.66
C GLY A 481 -16.99 -49.64 -10.82
N VAL A 482 -16.82 -49.52 -9.51
CA VAL A 482 -17.89 -49.11 -8.57
C VAL A 482 -17.86 -47.58 -8.44
N ALA A 483 -19.03 -46.96 -8.54
CA ALA A 483 -19.18 -45.52 -8.35
C ALA A 483 -18.92 -45.14 -6.88
N ILE A 484 -18.08 -44.12 -6.69
CA ILE A 484 -17.80 -43.51 -5.38
C ILE A 484 -18.73 -42.31 -5.23
N ASP A 485 -19.48 -42.24 -4.12
CA ASP A 485 -20.18 -41.02 -3.75
C ASP A 485 -19.20 -40.04 -3.09
N MET A 486 -19.12 -38.83 -3.64
CA MET A 486 -18.21 -37.78 -3.20
C MET A 486 -18.82 -36.91 -2.08
N LYS A 487 -19.97 -37.33 -1.52
CA LYS A 487 -20.68 -36.62 -0.45
C LYS A 487 -20.25 -37.02 0.97
N ASP A 488 -19.66 -38.20 1.15
CA ASP A 488 -19.53 -38.84 2.46
C ASP A 488 -18.17 -38.62 3.16
N GLU A 489 -17.24 -37.86 2.59
CA GLU A 489 -15.96 -37.53 3.26
C GLU A 489 -16.05 -36.27 4.16
N ASP A 490 -17.13 -35.48 4.09
CA ASP A 490 -17.24 -34.18 4.77
C ASP A 490 -17.93 -34.24 6.16
N ASP A 491 -18.40 -35.42 6.60
CA ASP A 491 -19.23 -35.57 7.81
C ASP A 491 -18.79 -36.78 8.65
N ASP A 492 -17.55 -36.77 9.16
CA ASP A 492 -17.09 -37.73 10.16
C ASP A 492 -17.15 -37.11 11.58
N PRO A 493 -18.31 -37.16 12.27
CA PRO A 493 -18.46 -36.68 13.66
C PRO A 493 -17.63 -37.49 14.67
N VAL A 494 -16.93 -38.53 14.21
CA VAL A 494 -16.07 -39.38 15.05
C VAL A 494 -14.85 -38.58 15.55
N SER A 495 -14.29 -37.69 14.73
CA SER A 495 -13.07 -36.93 15.10
C SER A 495 -13.27 -35.98 16.29
N SER A 496 -14.43 -35.33 16.39
CA SER A 496 -14.76 -34.44 17.52
C SER A 496 -15.05 -35.19 18.82
N SER A 497 -15.52 -36.44 18.72
CA SER A 497 -15.78 -37.30 19.87
C SER A 497 -14.51 -37.93 20.47
N GLU A 498 -13.51 -38.22 19.64
CA GLU A 498 -12.26 -38.83 20.09
C GLU A 498 -11.31 -37.83 20.78
N ASP A 499 -11.31 -36.56 20.36
CA ASP A 499 -10.47 -35.51 20.98
C ASP A 499 -10.90 -35.14 22.41
N LEU A 500 -12.15 -35.44 22.80
CA LEU A 500 -12.71 -35.09 24.12
C LEU A 500 -12.65 -36.22 25.16
N GLY A 501 -12.27 -37.44 24.78
CA GLY A 501 -12.04 -38.56 25.71
C GLY A 501 -13.24 -39.02 26.56
N PHE A 502 -14.43 -38.40 26.43
CA PHE A 502 -15.63 -38.76 27.18
C PHE A 502 -16.90 -38.59 26.34
N ASN A 503 -17.78 -39.60 26.41
CA ASN A 503 -18.99 -39.71 25.62
C ASN A 503 -20.12 -38.85 26.23
N ILE A 504 -20.44 -37.69 25.62
CA ILE A 504 -21.49 -36.76 26.10
C ILE A 504 -22.89 -37.09 25.52
N GLY A 505 -23.04 -38.22 24.82
CA GLY A 505 -24.30 -38.62 24.18
C GLY A 505 -25.34 -39.32 25.06
N ALA A 506 -25.00 -39.79 26.26
CA ALA A 506 -25.94 -40.55 27.09
C ALA A 506 -26.74 -39.63 28.03
N ARG A 507 -27.97 -39.28 27.65
CA ARG A 507 -28.97 -38.79 28.62
C ARG A 507 -29.18 -39.88 29.69
N PRO A 508 -29.19 -39.57 31.00
CA PRO A 508 -29.32 -40.57 32.06
C PRO A 508 -30.59 -41.43 31.99
N ASP A 509 -31.65 -40.92 31.35
CA ASP A 509 -32.99 -41.54 31.34
C ASP A 509 -33.21 -42.63 30.27
N SER A 510 -32.27 -42.87 29.35
CA SER A 510 -32.44 -43.98 28.38
C SER A 510 -32.09 -45.34 28.96
N SER A 511 -31.21 -45.38 29.97
CA SER A 511 -30.79 -46.60 30.65
C SER A 511 -31.89 -47.22 31.55
N ALA A 512 -32.93 -46.46 31.88
CA ALA A 512 -34.04 -46.92 32.73
C ALA A 512 -35.20 -47.59 31.96
N LYS A 513 -35.17 -47.60 30.61
CA LYS A 513 -36.23 -48.20 29.78
C LYS A 513 -35.93 -49.61 29.26
N GLU A 514 -34.69 -50.08 29.34
CA GLU A 514 -34.30 -51.39 28.81
C GLU A 514 -34.59 -52.55 29.79
N ASP A 515 -34.83 -52.27 31.08
CA ASP A 515 -35.04 -53.30 32.12
C ASP A 515 -36.52 -53.69 32.38
N GLN A 516 -37.46 -53.29 31.51
CA GLN A 516 -38.87 -53.73 31.61
C GLN A 516 -39.37 -54.35 30.31
N VAL A 517 -38.82 -55.50 29.94
CA VAL A 517 -39.45 -56.43 29.00
C VAL A 517 -40.40 -57.34 29.79
N ILE A 518 -41.70 -57.04 29.72
CA ILE A 518 -42.77 -57.92 30.23
C ILE A 518 -42.91 -59.09 29.25
N GLN A 519 -42.71 -60.33 29.71
CA GLN A 519 -43.06 -61.54 28.96
C GLN A 519 -44.58 -61.65 28.82
N GLU A 520 -45.10 -61.65 27.58
CA GLU A 520 -46.46 -62.09 27.29
C GLU A 520 -46.53 -63.63 27.27
N PRO A 521 -47.61 -64.26 27.80
CA PRO A 521 -47.75 -65.71 27.77
C PRO A 521 -48.28 -66.19 26.41
N GLU A 522 -47.64 -67.22 25.87
CA GLU A 522 -48.19 -68.00 24.74
C GLU A 522 -49.50 -68.68 25.15
N TYR A 523 -50.54 -68.50 24.34
CA TYR A 523 -51.73 -69.36 24.36
C TYR A 523 -51.80 -70.17 23.05
N GLN A 524 -52.03 -71.48 23.22
CA GLN A 524 -52.47 -72.42 22.18
C GLN A 524 -53.93 -72.17 21.77
#